data_AF-A0A815FMK4-F1
#
_entry.id   AF-A0A815FMK4-F1
#
_cell.length_a   1.000
_cell.length_b   1.000
_cell.length_c   1.000
_cell.angle_alpha   90.00
_cell.angle_beta   90.00
_cell.angle_gamma   90.00
#
_symmetry.space_group_name_H-M   'P 1'
#
loop_
_entity.id
_entity.type
_entity.pdbx_description
1 polymer ?
#
loop_
_entity_poly.entity_id
_entity_poly.type
_entity_poly.pdbx_seq_one_letter_code
_entity_poly.pdbx_strand_id
1 'polypeptide(L)'
;MSTVNCDSFSKFTTQTGNDGIMFKNYHFGLKRTNKCGTQIWICTHRSCNASITTREDSIVKTSSIKSDGTHEFQHPPKMDLKVYECIRSIKRRIEEEPTAPVSLLYDQQVKKFTRENGSAGSVPIFDRVKSS
;
A
#
# COMPACT_ATOMS: atom_id res chain seq x y z
N MET A 1 -15.40 8.69 20.69
CA MET A 1 -15.97 7.89 19.59
C MET A 1 -14.81 7.40 18.75
N SER A 2 -14.44 6.13 18.90
CA SER A 2 -13.26 5.55 18.26
C SER A 2 -13.54 5.25 16.80
N THR A 3 -12.82 5.89 15.88
CA THR A 3 -12.87 5.60 14.45
C THR A 3 -12.28 4.21 14.22
N VAL A 4 -13.13 3.26 13.86
CA VAL A 4 -12.72 1.95 13.35
C VAL A 4 -12.22 2.19 11.93
N ASN A 5 -10.92 2.44 11.77
CA ASN A 5 -10.30 2.39 10.44
C ASN A 5 -10.29 0.92 10.00
N CYS A 6 -11.30 0.53 9.22
CA CYS A 6 -11.38 -0.75 8.52
C CYS A 6 -10.36 -0.80 7.37
N ASP A 7 -9.08 -0.59 7.64
CA ASP A 7 -8.06 -0.92 6.66
C ASP A 7 -7.93 -2.45 6.61
N SER A 8 -8.42 -3.07 5.55
CA SER A 8 -8.34 -4.52 5.32
C SER A 8 -6.93 -4.94 4.88
N PHE A 9 -6.48 -6.11 5.32
CA PHE A 9 -5.26 -6.75 4.83
C PHE A 9 -5.59 -8.13 4.24
N SER A 10 -4.75 -8.62 3.32
CA SER A 10 -4.88 -9.97 2.76
C SER A 10 -3.71 -10.85 3.17
N LYS A 11 -4.00 -12.06 3.65
CA LYS A 11 -2.98 -13.07 3.99
C LYS A 11 -2.49 -13.78 2.71
N PHE A 12 -1.22 -14.14 2.67
CA PHE A 12 -0.61 -14.97 1.62
C PHE A 12 0.50 -15.82 2.23
N THR A 13 0.89 -16.88 1.53
CA THR A 13 2.06 -17.69 1.90
C THR A 13 3.11 -17.56 0.79
N THR A 14 4.37 -17.39 1.16
CA THR A 14 5.47 -17.34 0.18
C THR A 14 5.73 -18.73 -0.40
N GLN A 15 6.41 -18.78 -1.54
CA GLN A 15 6.85 -20.07 -2.12
C GLN A 15 7.73 -20.89 -1.15
N THR A 16 8.39 -20.23 -0.21
CA THR A 16 9.20 -20.86 0.85
C THR A 16 8.41 -21.29 2.08
N GLY A 17 7.07 -21.16 2.07
CA GLY A 17 6.19 -21.56 3.17
C GLY A 17 6.07 -20.55 4.31
N ASN A 18 6.55 -19.31 4.14
CA ASN A 18 6.44 -18.29 5.19
C ASN A 18 5.11 -17.53 5.08
N ASP A 19 4.49 -17.26 6.22
CA ASP A 19 3.28 -16.44 6.28
C ASP A 19 3.57 -14.96 6.04
N GLY A 20 2.72 -14.32 5.24
CA GLY A 20 2.77 -12.91 4.96
C GLY A 20 1.39 -12.26 4.91
N ILE A 21 1.38 -10.95 5.12
CA ILE A 21 0.21 -10.11 4.86
C ILE A 21 0.56 -9.00 3.89
N MET A 22 -0.41 -8.64 3.06
CA MET A 22 -0.35 -7.46 2.22
C MET A 22 -1.28 -6.40 2.80
N PHE A 23 -0.69 -5.25 3.10
CA PHE A 23 -1.40 -4.09 3.65
C PHE A 23 -0.96 -2.86 2.88
N LYS A 24 -1.91 -2.15 2.25
CA LYS A 24 -1.65 -0.96 1.42
C LYS A 24 -0.51 -1.16 0.40
N ASN A 25 -0.47 -2.35 -0.23
CA ASN A 25 0.55 -2.79 -1.21
C ASN A 25 1.98 -2.97 -0.65
N TYR A 26 2.12 -3.04 0.67
CA TYR A 26 3.35 -3.43 1.34
C TYR A 26 3.24 -4.87 1.83
N HIS A 27 4.32 -5.64 1.66
CA HIS A 27 4.40 -6.99 2.20
C HIS A 27 5.03 -6.97 3.59
N PHE A 28 4.33 -7.59 4.53
CA PHE A 28 4.83 -7.86 5.86
C PHE A 28 4.96 -9.37 6.05
N GLY A 29 6.07 -9.81 6.64
CA GLY A 29 6.28 -11.20 7.03
C GLY A 29 5.95 -11.41 8.50
N LEU A 30 5.45 -12.60 8.84
CA LEU A 30 5.20 -12.96 10.24
C LEU A 30 6.54 -13.00 11.00
N LYS A 31 6.64 -12.19 12.06
CA LYS A 31 7.82 -12.20 12.95
C LYS A 31 7.61 -13.12 14.14
N ARG A 32 6.44 -13.02 14.78
CA ARG A 32 6.09 -13.83 15.95
C ARG A 32 4.59 -13.85 16.20
N THR A 33 4.14 -14.92 16.83
CA THR A 33 2.81 -15.05 17.40
C THR A 33 2.93 -15.08 18.92
N ASN A 34 2.21 -14.19 19.61
CA ASN A 34 2.18 -14.17 21.06
C ASN A 34 1.15 -15.17 21.60
N LYS A 35 1.32 -15.60 22.86
CA LYS A 35 0.41 -16.54 23.55
C LYS A 35 -1.05 -16.08 23.58
N CYS A 36 -1.31 -14.77 23.55
CA CYS A 36 -2.65 -14.19 23.54
C CYS A 36 -3.34 -14.21 22.15
N GLY A 37 -2.75 -14.87 21.14
CA GLY A 37 -3.29 -14.96 19.78
C GLY A 37 -3.01 -13.75 18.90
N THR A 38 -2.25 -12.75 19.38
CA THR A 38 -1.83 -11.62 18.56
C THR A 38 -0.61 -11.98 17.70
N GLN A 39 -0.65 -11.63 16.43
CA GLN A 39 0.45 -11.83 15.48
C GLN A 39 1.13 -10.50 15.17
N ILE A 40 2.46 -10.50 15.14
CA ILE A 40 3.26 -9.33 14.80
C ILE A 40 3.92 -9.56 13.44
N TRP A 41 3.65 -8.65 12.52
CA TRP A 41 4.11 -8.65 11.14
C TRP A 41 5.09 -7.49 10.94
N ILE A 42 6.21 -7.73 10.28
CA ILE A 42 7.21 -6.69 9.98
C ILE A 42 7.36 -6.52 8.49
N CYS A 43 7.62 -5.30 8.04
CA CYS A 43 7.88 -5.04 6.64
C CYS A 43 9.05 -5.91 6.15
N THR A 44 8.89 -6.49 4.96
CA THR A 44 9.92 -7.34 4.36
C THR A 44 11.15 -6.56 3.84
N HIS A 45 11.07 -5.23 3.80
CA HIS A 45 12.19 -4.38 3.39
C HIS A 45 13.18 -4.19 4.54
N ARG A 46 14.48 -4.51 4.31
CA ARG A 46 15.51 -4.59 5.36
C ARG A 46 15.70 -3.30 6.17
N SER A 47 15.52 -2.14 5.56
CA SER A 47 15.68 -0.84 6.21
C SER A 47 14.37 -0.26 6.75
N CYS A 48 13.28 -1.03 6.72
CA CYS A 48 11.98 -0.57 7.18
C CYS A 48 11.57 -1.20 8.51
N ASN A 49 11.28 -0.35 9.48
CA ASN A 49 10.83 -0.78 10.81
C ASN A 49 9.29 -0.80 10.94
N ALA A 50 8.56 -0.62 9.84
CA ALA A 50 7.11 -0.67 9.83
C ALA A 50 6.60 -2.03 10.32
N SER A 51 5.64 -2.01 11.23
CA SER A 51 5.06 -3.23 11.79
C SER A 51 3.55 -3.11 12.00
N ILE A 52 2.88 -4.26 11.88
CA ILE A 52 1.44 -4.41 12.08
C ILE A 52 1.26 -5.50 13.14
N THR A 53 0.40 -5.24 14.11
CA THR A 53 -0.08 -6.25 15.06
C THR A 53 -1.52 -6.56 14.71
N THR A 54 -1.80 -7.82 14.41
CA THR A 54 -3.16 -8.31 14.17
C THR A 54 -3.59 -9.22 15.30
N ARG A 55 -4.90 -9.35 15.45
CA ARG A 55 -5.55 -10.40 16.21
C ARG A 55 -6.62 -10.97 15.29
N GLU A 56 -6.53 -12.27 15.02
CA GLU A 56 -7.38 -12.94 14.03
C GLU A 56 -7.29 -12.25 12.65
N ASP A 57 -8.36 -11.59 12.22
CA ASP A 57 -8.46 -10.86 10.94
C ASP A 57 -8.56 -9.34 11.11
N SER A 58 -8.28 -8.83 12.31
CA SER A 58 -8.33 -7.39 12.61
C SER A 58 -6.96 -6.81 12.94
N ILE A 59 -6.70 -5.60 12.46
CA ILE A 59 -5.52 -4.82 12.82
C ILE A 59 -5.75 -4.17 14.18
N VAL A 60 -4.91 -4.49 15.15
CA VAL A 60 -4.97 -3.95 16.52
C VAL A 60 -4.03 -2.76 16.68
N LYS A 61 -2.90 -2.78 15.98
CA LYS A 61 -1.88 -1.73 16.07
C LYS A 61 -1.04 -1.64 14.81
N THR A 62 -0.70 -0.43 14.39
CA THR A 62 0.33 -0.13 13.38
C THR A 62 1.44 0.70 14.03
N SER A 63 2.70 0.50 13.62
CA SER A 63 3.85 1.29 14.09
C SER A 63 4.77 1.63 12.90
N SER A 64 5.32 2.86 12.86
CA SER A 64 6.11 3.41 11.74
C SER A 64 5.39 3.35 10.38
N ILE A 65 4.05 3.43 10.42
CA ILE A 65 3.14 3.55 9.28
C ILE A 65 2.30 4.80 9.51
N LYS A 66 2.28 5.71 8.55
CA LYS A 66 1.50 6.95 8.58
C LYS A 66 0.02 6.67 8.25
N SER A 67 -0.85 7.66 8.49
CA SER A 67 -2.28 7.56 8.20
C SER A 67 -2.58 7.23 6.73
N ASP A 68 -1.78 7.77 5.81
CA ASP A 68 -1.84 7.51 4.36
C ASP A 68 -1.33 6.10 3.96
N GLY A 69 -0.82 5.32 4.92
CA GLY A 69 -0.26 3.99 4.68
C GLY A 69 1.21 3.97 4.27
N THR A 70 1.86 5.13 4.15
CA THR A 70 3.28 5.18 3.83
C THR A 70 4.13 4.84 5.04
N HIS A 71 5.28 4.21 4.79
CA HIS A 71 6.23 3.88 5.84
C HIS A 71 7.11 5.09 6.17
N GLU A 72 7.53 5.17 7.43
CA GLU A 72 8.46 6.22 7.90
C GLU A 72 9.79 6.17 7.13
N PHE A 73 10.31 4.96 6.89
CA PHE A 73 11.38 4.72 5.94
C PHE A 73 10.79 4.62 4.53
N GLN A 74 11.02 5.64 3.71
CA GLN A 74 10.52 5.75 2.33
C GLN A 74 11.16 4.68 1.45
N HIS A 75 10.48 3.55 1.31
CA HIS A 75 10.71 2.62 0.21
C HIS A 75 9.43 2.46 -0.60
N PRO A 76 9.54 2.19 -1.91
CA PRO A 76 8.38 1.96 -2.73
C PRO A 76 7.59 0.74 -2.21
N PRO A 77 6.24 0.74 -2.36
CA PRO A 77 5.42 -0.43 -2.16
C PRO A 77 5.90 -1.59 -3.05
N LYS A 78 5.48 -2.81 -2.72
CA LYS A 78 5.82 -4.00 -3.49
C LYS A 78 4.90 -4.12 -4.72
N MET A 79 4.99 -3.12 -5.58
CA MET A 79 4.31 -3.01 -6.85
C MET A 79 5.32 -2.62 -7.93
N ASP A 80 4.94 -2.79 -9.19
CA ASP A 80 5.79 -2.35 -10.31
C ASP A 80 6.16 -0.87 -10.13
N LEU A 81 7.46 -0.57 -10.21
CA LEU A 81 8.01 0.77 -9.95
C LEU A 81 7.38 1.82 -10.87
N LYS A 82 7.12 1.48 -12.13
CA LYS A 82 6.51 2.39 -13.09
C LYS A 82 5.08 2.72 -12.69
N VAL A 83 4.35 1.73 -12.16
CA VAL A 83 2.98 1.92 -11.65
C VAL A 83 2.99 2.78 -10.40
N TYR A 84 3.97 2.58 -9.51
CA TYR A 84 4.15 3.42 -8.32
C TYR A 84 4.43 4.88 -8.68
N GLU A 85 5.35 5.13 -9.61
CA GLU A 85 5.68 6.47 -10.11
C GLU A 85 4.48 7.13 -10.79
N CYS A 86 3.69 6.37 -11.54
CA CYS A 86 2.47 6.87 -12.16
C CYS A 86 1.46 7.32 -11.08
N ILE A 87 1.15 6.48 -10.09
CA ILE A 87 0.26 6.85 -8.98
C ILE A 87 0.78 8.10 -8.24
N ARG A 88 2.08 8.14 -7.93
CA ARG A 88 2.71 9.28 -7.27
C ARG A 88 2.56 10.56 -8.07
N SER A 89 2.74 10.49 -9.38
CA SER A 89 2.54 11.64 -10.27
C SER A 89 1.08 12.10 -10.30
N ILE A 90 0.11 11.19 -10.25
CA ILE A 90 -1.32 11.56 -10.22
C ILE A 90 -1.65 12.26 -8.91
N LYS A 91 -1.20 11.70 -7.77
CA LYS A 91 -1.40 12.32 -6.45
C LYS A 91 -0.82 13.73 -6.38
N ARG A 92 0.40 13.93 -6.89
CA ARG A 92 1.01 15.26 -6.97
C ARG A 92 0.16 16.25 -7.78
N ARG A 93 -0.39 15.83 -8.92
CA ARG A 93 -1.25 16.69 -9.75
C ARG A 93 -2.58 17.04 -9.07
N ILE A 94 -3.12 16.15 -8.25
CA ILE A 94 -4.33 16.44 -7.46
C ILE A 94 -4.04 17.53 -6.42
N GLU A 95 -2.86 17.50 -5.80
CA GLU A 95 -2.41 18.54 -4.87
C GLU A 95 -2.13 19.87 -5.58
N GLU A 96 -1.51 19.83 -6.77
CA GLU A 96 -1.17 21.01 -7.59
C GLU A 96 -2.41 21.65 -8.25
N GLU A 97 -3.41 20.85 -8.62
CA GLU A 97 -4.63 21.26 -9.34
C GLU A 97 -5.90 20.82 -8.59
N PRO A 98 -6.19 21.35 -7.39
CA PRO A 98 -7.29 20.85 -6.53
C PRO A 98 -8.69 21.05 -7.12
N THR A 99 -8.85 21.94 -8.11
CA THR A 99 -10.10 22.20 -8.83
C THR A 99 -10.35 21.25 -10.00
N ALA A 100 -9.33 20.52 -10.46
CA ALA A 100 -9.47 19.60 -11.57
C ALA A 100 -10.13 18.28 -11.11
N PRO A 101 -11.02 17.68 -11.93
CA PRO A 101 -11.59 16.38 -11.59
C PRO A 101 -10.50 15.29 -11.51
N VAL A 102 -10.45 14.57 -10.38
CA VAL A 102 -9.50 13.46 -10.15
C VAL A 102 -9.56 12.41 -11.28
N SER A 103 -10.74 12.14 -11.83
CA SER A 103 -10.93 11.26 -12.99
C SER A 103 -10.18 11.74 -14.22
N LEU A 104 -10.25 13.04 -14.52
CA LEU A 104 -9.55 13.63 -15.66
C LEU A 104 -8.03 13.54 -15.50
N LEU A 105 -7.51 13.84 -14.30
CA LEU A 105 -6.08 13.76 -13.99
C LEU A 105 -5.57 12.32 -14.10
N TYR A 106 -6.35 11.35 -13.62
CA TYR A 106 -6.06 9.93 -13.77
C TYR A 106 -6.05 9.49 -15.24
N ASP A 107 -7.12 9.80 -15.99
CA ASP A 107 -7.25 9.38 -17.39
C ASP A 107 -6.10 9.92 -18.26
N GLN A 108 -5.72 11.19 -18.05
CA GLN A 108 -4.57 11.79 -18.73
C GLN A 108 -3.26 11.07 -18.41
N GLN A 109 -3.02 10.76 -17.13
CA GLN A 109 -1.77 10.14 -16.71
C GLN A 109 -1.69 8.67 -17.11
N VAL A 110 -2.80 7.93 -17.03
CA VAL A 110 -2.90 6.55 -17.51
C VAL A 110 -2.72 6.49 -19.02
N LYS A 111 -3.34 7.39 -19.78
CA LYS A 111 -3.15 7.48 -21.24
C LYS A 111 -1.68 7.72 -21.61
N LYS A 112 -0.98 8.59 -20.86
CA LYS A 112 0.46 8.81 -21.01
C LYS A 112 1.26 7.54 -20.67
N PHE A 113 0.96 6.90 -19.54
CA PHE A 113 1.61 5.68 -19.07
C PHE A 113 1.50 4.52 -20.05
N THR A 114 0.29 4.29 -20.59
CA THR A 114 0.02 3.23 -21.58
C THR A 114 0.75 3.48 -22.90
N ARG A 115 0.86 4.74 -23.33
CA ARG A 115 1.63 5.09 -24.55
C ARG A 115 3.13 4.80 -24.38
N GLU A 116 3.68 5.04 -23.18
CA GLU A 116 5.11 4.89 -22.89
C GLU A 116 5.52 3.45 -22.56
N ASN A 117 4.61 2.62 -22.04
CA ASN A 117 4.92 1.28 -21.54
C ASN A 117 4.18 0.13 -22.24
N GLY A 118 3.30 0.44 -23.19
CA GLY A 118 2.43 -0.53 -23.86
C GLY A 118 1.23 -0.95 -23.00
N SER A 119 0.24 -1.56 -23.64
CA SER A 119 -1.03 -1.99 -23.03
C SER A 119 -0.94 -3.26 -22.18
N ALA A 120 0.21 -3.92 -22.14
CA ALA A 120 0.45 -5.15 -21.37
C ALA A 120 0.89 -4.89 -19.92
N GLY A 121 1.16 -3.64 -19.55
CA GLY A 121 1.56 -3.25 -18.19
C GLY A 121 0.37 -3.18 -17.22
N SER A 122 0.61 -3.51 -15.95
CA SER A 122 -0.37 -3.34 -14.88
C SER A 122 -0.77 -1.86 -14.77
N VAL A 123 -1.96 -1.48 -15.24
CA VAL A 123 -2.42 -0.09 -15.16
C VAL A 123 -2.65 0.29 -13.69
N PRO A 124 -2.29 1.51 -13.25
CA PRO A 124 -2.65 2.02 -11.93
C PRO A 124 -4.15 1.89 -11.67
N ILE A 125 -4.56 1.35 -10.52
CA ILE A 125 -5.98 1.23 -10.17
C ILE A 125 -6.51 2.59 -9.68
N PHE A 126 -7.62 3.08 -10.25
CA PHE A 126 -8.21 4.38 -9.95
C PHE A 126 -8.48 4.62 -8.45
N ASP A 127 -8.99 3.61 -7.73
CA ASP A 127 -9.30 3.74 -6.30
C ASP A 127 -8.05 4.05 -5.44
N ARG A 128 -6.85 3.67 -5.91
CA ARG A 128 -5.58 3.98 -5.21
C ARG A 128 -5.19 5.46 -5.28
N VAL A 129 -5.85 6.21 -6.14
CA VAL A 129 -5.65 7.65 -6.34
C VAL A 129 -6.62 8.47 -5.49
N LYS A 130 -7.85 7.98 -5.29
CA LYS A 130 -8.89 8.67 -4.49
C LYS A 130 -8.73 8.56 -2.98
N SER A 131 -7.98 7.59 -2.47
CA SER A 131 -7.77 7.44 -1.01
C SER A 131 -6.78 8.48 -0.50
N SER A 132 -7.27 9.68 -0.19
CA SER A 132 -6.66 10.68 0.71
C SER A 132 -7.77 11.49 1.35
#